data_AF-E4N3W1-F1
#
_entry.id   AF-E4N3W1-F1
#
_cell.length_a   1.000
_cell.length_b   1.000
_cell.length_c   1.000
_cell.angle_alpha   90.00
_cell.angle_beta   90.00
_cell.angle_gamma   90.00
#
_symmetry.space_group_name_H-M   'P 1'
#
loop_
_entity.id
_entity.type
_entity.pdbx_description
1 polymer ?
#
loop_
_entity_poly.entity_id
_entity_poly.type
_entity_poly.pdbx_seq_one_letter_code
_entity_poly.pdbx_strand_id
1 'polypeptide(L)'
;MELRSDASAADPYGGSRQGTTQAQARAAFLRRIGGEAVDAGQFLARADGVARDHPGLLGAVLGSVAADSGQHPGEDRTAAVLTALAAYGALAAHRPARPSEEQPSVWALDLATGSLRRIPRADAFGTPPPPRPPFRPPVGAAAGLTWISAVETGLAQHCEALLAQQSRAAAVSGPAPSTVPAIGHGQQRRPAAPPAPLDPPRRARPVAALRAHGRAPVAVLLDHDPQAVAVLPYLVQIVLVETAG
;
A
#
# COMPACT_ATOMS: atom_id res chain seq x y z
N MET A 1 -58.91 -8.60 15.78
CA MET A 1 -58.13 -9.11 14.63
C MET A 1 -57.01 -8.11 14.38
N GLU A 2 -55.95 -8.21 15.17
CA GLU A 2 -54.74 -7.40 15.07
C GLU A 2 -53.59 -8.34 14.75
N LEU A 3 -52.91 -8.10 13.62
CA LEU A 3 -51.63 -8.71 13.29
C LEU A 3 -50.69 -7.55 12.91
N ARG A 4 -50.17 -6.86 13.93
CA ARG A 4 -48.94 -6.08 13.81
C ARG A 4 -47.78 -7.03 14.05
N SER A 5 -47.10 -7.40 12.97
CA SER A 5 -45.86 -8.17 13.02
C SER A 5 -44.70 -7.22 12.69
N ASP A 6 -44.25 -6.47 13.70
CA ASP A 6 -43.00 -5.71 13.67
C ASP A 6 -41.82 -6.67 13.86
N ALA A 7 -41.52 -7.46 12.83
CA ALA A 7 -40.26 -8.19 12.76
C ALA A 7 -39.19 -7.23 12.22
N SER A 8 -38.71 -6.34 13.10
CA SER A 8 -37.48 -5.59 12.90
C SER A 8 -36.34 -6.59 12.79
N ALA A 9 -35.92 -6.88 11.56
CA ALA A 9 -34.70 -7.63 11.27
C ALA A 9 -33.52 -6.87 11.90
N ALA A 10 -33.12 -7.31 13.09
CA ALA A 10 -31.90 -6.86 13.73
C ALA A 10 -30.77 -7.12 12.75
N ASP A 11 -30.12 -6.05 12.29
CA ASP A 11 -28.91 -6.12 11.47
C ASP A 11 -27.89 -6.97 12.25
N PRO A 12 -27.62 -8.22 11.83
CA PRO A 12 -26.69 -9.10 12.55
C PRO A 12 -25.24 -8.59 12.45
N TYR A 13 -25.02 -7.52 11.69
CA TYR A 13 -23.76 -6.78 11.57
C TYR A 13 -23.82 -5.40 12.23
N GLY A 14 -24.81 -5.13 13.07
CA GLY A 14 -24.90 -3.96 13.96
C GLY A 14 -23.81 -3.92 15.04
N GLY A 15 -22.58 -4.31 14.69
CA GLY A 15 -21.39 -4.12 15.49
C GLY A 15 -21.26 -2.64 15.82
N SER A 16 -21.11 -2.36 17.11
CA SER A 16 -20.90 -1.04 17.67
C SER A 16 -20.04 -0.17 16.77
N ARG A 17 -20.55 0.98 16.33
CA ARG A 17 -19.84 2.04 15.58
C ARG A 17 -18.66 2.66 16.34
N GLN A 18 -18.17 2.02 17.40
CA GLN A 18 -16.99 2.44 18.11
C GLN A 18 -15.81 2.28 17.17
N GLY A 19 -15.36 3.40 16.60
CA GLY A 19 -14.19 3.44 15.74
C GLY A 19 -12.98 2.82 16.45
N THR A 20 -12.08 2.23 15.67
CA THR A 20 -10.89 1.55 16.16
C THR A 20 -10.10 2.41 17.15
N THR A 21 -9.90 1.89 18.36
CA THR A 21 -9.09 2.57 19.39
C THR A 21 -7.59 2.51 19.03
N GLN A 22 -6.78 3.39 19.62
CA GLN A 22 -5.33 3.39 19.41
C GLN A 22 -4.70 2.05 19.82
N ALA A 23 -5.15 1.45 20.93
CA ALA A 23 -4.65 0.17 21.42
C ALA A 23 -4.93 -0.97 20.42
N GLN A 24 -6.13 -1.01 19.85
CA GLN A 24 -6.51 -1.98 18.82
C GLN A 24 -5.68 -1.78 17.54
N ALA A 25 -5.52 -0.54 17.08
CA ALA A 25 -4.68 -0.23 15.93
C ALA A 25 -3.22 -0.66 16.17
N ARG A 26 -2.67 -0.37 17.35
CA ARG A 26 -1.31 -0.79 17.74
C ARG A 26 -1.15 -2.30 17.73
N ALA A 27 -2.10 -3.02 18.32
CA ALA A 27 -2.09 -4.47 18.32
C ALA A 27 -2.18 -5.04 16.90
N ALA A 28 -2.96 -4.42 16.00
CA ALA A 28 -3.01 -4.80 14.60
C ALA A 28 -1.65 -4.61 13.91
N PHE A 29 -1.03 -3.42 14.00
CA PHE A 29 0.29 -3.17 13.42
C PHE A 29 1.36 -4.10 13.97
N LEU A 30 1.44 -4.29 15.29
CA LEU A 30 2.45 -5.17 15.90
C LEU A 30 2.31 -6.62 15.42
N ARG A 31 1.07 -7.10 15.28
CA ARG A 31 0.79 -8.44 14.72
C ARG A 31 1.26 -8.58 13.28
N ARG A 32 1.11 -7.53 12.45
CA ARG A 32 1.62 -7.55 11.06
C ARG A 32 3.14 -7.47 11.02
N ILE A 33 3.74 -6.58 11.81
CA ILE A 33 5.19 -6.37 11.87
C ILE A 33 5.92 -7.64 12.31
N GLY A 34 5.38 -8.35 13.31
CA GLY A 34 5.94 -9.61 13.81
C GLY A 34 5.39 -10.86 13.13
N GLY A 35 4.57 -10.72 12.08
CA GLY A 35 3.97 -11.86 11.39
C GLY A 35 4.98 -12.64 10.55
N GLU A 36 4.76 -13.95 10.42
CA GLU A 36 5.61 -14.81 9.61
C GLU A 36 5.41 -14.57 8.11
N ALA A 37 6.47 -14.83 7.34
CA ALA A 37 6.39 -14.79 5.89
C ALA A 37 5.35 -15.80 5.38
N VAL A 38 4.49 -15.36 4.47
CA VAL A 38 3.57 -16.27 3.78
C VAL A 38 4.33 -16.97 2.66
N ASP A 39 4.27 -18.30 2.63
CA ASP A 39 4.81 -19.07 1.51
C ASP A 39 4.09 -18.71 0.20
N ALA A 40 4.85 -18.52 -0.89
CA ALA A 40 4.31 -18.08 -2.17
C ALA A 40 3.34 -19.12 -2.76
N GLY A 41 3.64 -20.42 -2.64
CA GLY A 41 2.76 -21.48 -3.11
C GLY A 41 1.44 -21.52 -2.35
N GLN A 42 1.50 -21.44 -1.00
CA GLN A 42 0.32 -21.36 -0.16
C GLN A 42 -0.52 -20.10 -0.46
N PHE A 43 0.13 -18.96 -0.68
CA PHE A 43 -0.51 -17.71 -1.07
C PHE A 43 -1.30 -17.85 -2.38
N LEU A 44 -0.65 -18.37 -3.43
CA LEU A 44 -1.30 -18.57 -4.73
C LEU A 44 -2.48 -19.56 -4.62
N ALA A 45 -2.32 -20.64 -3.86
CA ALA A 45 -3.41 -21.60 -3.64
C ALA A 45 -4.63 -20.96 -2.95
N ARG A 46 -4.41 -20.05 -1.98
CA ARG A 46 -5.50 -19.28 -1.34
C ARG A 46 -6.15 -18.30 -2.32
N ALA A 47 -5.35 -17.59 -3.12
CA ALA A 47 -5.87 -16.68 -4.14
C ALA A 47 -6.75 -17.42 -5.16
N ASP A 48 -6.35 -18.61 -5.60
CA ASP A 48 -7.11 -19.45 -6.51
C ASP A 48 -8.40 -20.01 -5.89
N GLY A 49 -8.38 -20.32 -4.58
CA GLY A 49 -9.60 -20.66 -3.83
C GLY A 49 -10.59 -19.51 -3.84
N VAL A 50 -10.15 -18.31 -3.45
CA VAL A 50 -11.01 -17.12 -3.40
C VAL A 50 -11.54 -16.73 -4.78
N ALA A 51 -10.70 -16.81 -5.82
CA ALA A 51 -11.13 -16.54 -7.20
C ALA A 51 -12.26 -17.47 -7.67
N ARG A 52 -12.25 -18.73 -7.24
CA ARG A 52 -13.31 -19.71 -7.58
C ARG A 52 -14.56 -19.55 -6.73
N ASP A 53 -14.39 -19.31 -5.43
CA ASP A 53 -15.48 -19.37 -4.46
C ASP A 53 -16.24 -18.04 -4.30
N HIS A 54 -15.65 -16.91 -4.72
CA HIS A 54 -16.20 -15.58 -4.51
C HIS A 54 -16.41 -14.82 -5.83
N PRO A 55 -17.65 -14.78 -6.39
CA PRO A 55 -17.93 -14.06 -7.64
C PRO A 55 -17.91 -12.52 -7.49
N GLY A 56 -17.57 -12.00 -6.31
CA GLY A 56 -17.45 -10.57 -6.05
C GLY A 56 -16.23 -9.93 -6.71
N LEU A 57 -16.02 -8.64 -6.44
CA LEU A 57 -14.91 -7.86 -7.02
C LEU A 57 -13.54 -8.51 -6.78
N LEU A 58 -13.31 -9.07 -5.58
CA LEU A 58 -12.04 -9.75 -5.26
C LEU A 58 -11.79 -10.94 -6.18
N GLY A 59 -12.78 -11.83 -6.36
CA GLY A 59 -12.61 -12.98 -7.21
C GLY A 59 -12.56 -12.63 -8.70
N ALA A 60 -13.27 -11.58 -9.15
CA ALA A 60 -13.15 -11.07 -10.51
C ALA A 60 -11.72 -10.55 -10.80
N VAL A 61 -11.15 -9.78 -9.87
CA VAL A 61 -9.79 -9.25 -9.97
C VAL A 61 -8.77 -10.40 -9.98
N LEU A 62 -8.87 -11.35 -9.04
CA LEU A 62 -7.95 -12.49 -8.99
C LEU A 62 -8.11 -13.45 -10.19
N GLY A 63 -9.33 -13.67 -10.65
CA GLY A 63 -9.64 -14.51 -11.81
C GLY A 63 -9.05 -13.95 -13.11
N SER A 64 -9.08 -12.63 -13.30
CA SER A 64 -8.44 -11.99 -14.47
C SER A 64 -6.93 -12.22 -14.49
N VAL A 65 -6.27 -12.14 -13.33
CA VAL A 65 -4.82 -12.41 -13.22
C VAL A 65 -4.52 -13.87 -13.51
N ALA A 66 -5.33 -14.80 -12.98
CA ALA A 66 -5.16 -16.23 -13.22
C ALA A 66 -5.32 -16.60 -14.71
N ALA A 67 -6.25 -15.96 -15.42
CA ALA A 67 -6.45 -16.18 -16.86
C ALA A 67 -5.26 -15.68 -17.70
N ASP A 68 -4.68 -14.53 -17.34
CA ASP A 68 -3.56 -13.91 -18.06
C ASP A 68 -2.21 -14.61 -17.76
N SER A 69 -2.04 -15.11 -16.54
CA SER A 69 -0.79 -15.76 -16.08
C SER A 69 -0.51 -17.12 -16.72
N GLY A 70 -1.45 -17.68 -17.50
CA GLY A 70 -1.22 -18.94 -18.24
C GLY A 70 -0.04 -18.88 -19.22
N GLN A 71 0.47 -17.67 -19.50
CA GLN A 71 1.60 -17.41 -20.40
C GLN A 71 2.94 -17.12 -19.69
N HIS A 72 2.96 -16.92 -18.36
CA HIS A 72 4.15 -16.51 -17.60
C HIS A 72 4.36 -17.34 -16.33
N PRO A 73 5.50 -18.04 -16.16
CA PRO A 73 5.71 -18.95 -15.04
C PRO A 73 5.90 -18.22 -13.68
N GLY A 74 5.27 -18.76 -12.63
CA GLY A 74 5.62 -18.62 -11.20
C GLY A 74 5.78 -17.22 -10.59
N GLU A 75 6.91 -16.58 -10.84
CA GLU A 75 7.32 -15.31 -10.22
C GLU A 75 6.46 -14.14 -10.73
N ASP A 76 6.22 -14.11 -12.05
CA ASP A 76 5.37 -13.10 -12.69
C ASP A 76 3.94 -13.16 -12.17
N ARG A 77 3.43 -14.38 -11.96
CA ARG A 77 2.10 -14.61 -11.39
C ARG A 77 2.00 -14.10 -9.96
N THR A 78 3.01 -14.35 -9.13
CA THR A 78 3.03 -13.86 -7.73
C THR A 78 2.98 -12.34 -7.70
N ALA A 79 3.81 -11.67 -8.49
CA ALA A 79 3.83 -10.21 -8.60
C ALA A 79 2.49 -9.64 -9.10
N ALA A 80 1.87 -10.30 -10.10
CA ALA A 80 0.58 -9.89 -10.64
C ALA A 80 -0.55 -10.01 -9.59
N VAL A 81 -0.61 -11.12 -8.85
CA VAL A 81 -1.61 -11.33 -7.78
C VAL A 81 -1.40 -10.33 -6.63
N LEU A 82 -0.17 -10.06 -6.22
CA LEU A 82 0.13 -9.03 -5.21
C LEU A 82 -0.32 -7.64 -5.68
N THR A 83 -0.05 -7.28 -6.94
CA THR A 83 -0.49 -6.01 -7.52
C THR A 83 -2.02 -5.90 -7.54
N ALA A 84 -2.69 -6.98 -7.90
CA ALA A 84 -4.14 -7.07 -7.94
C ALA A 84 -4.77 -6.95 -6.53
N LEU A 85 -4.15 -7.53 -5.51
CA LEU A 85 -4.59 -7.40 -4.11
C LEU A 85 -4.34 -5.99 -3.55
N ALA A 86 -3.22 -5.34 -3.91
CA ALA A 86 -2.98 -3.95 -3.54
C ALA A 86 -4.06 -3.03 -4.13
N ALA A 87 -4.40 -3.24 -5.39
CA ALA A 87 -5.50 -2.58 -6.08
C ALA A 87 -6.84 -2.80 -5.38
N TYR A 88 -7.15 -4.06 -5.06
CA TYR A 88 -8.37 -4.42 -4.35
C TYR A 88 -8.46 -3.77 -2.97
N GLY A 89 -7.39 -3.84 -2.17
CA GLY A 89 -7.32 -3.26 -0.84
C GLY A 89 -7.57 -1.76 -0.86
N ALA A 90 -6.98 -1.04 -1.83
CA ALA A 90 -7.23 0.37 -2.04
C ALA A 90 -8.71 0.65 -2.39
N LEU A 91 -9.30 -0.11 -3.32
CA LEU A 91 -10.73 0.01 -3.67
C LEU A 91 -11.66 -0.26 -2.48
N ALA A 92 -11.40 -1.32 -1.72
CA ALA A 92 -12.18 -1.65 -0.54
C ALA A 92 -12.08 -0.54 0.53
N ALA A 93 -10.90 0.05 0.69
CA ALA A 93 -10.67 1.20 1.55
C ALA A 93 -11.34 2.49 1.05
N HIS A 94 -11.74 2.58 -0.21
CA HIS A 94 -12.50 3.71 -0.76
C HIS A 94 -14.02 3.59 -0.65
N ARG A 95 -14.54 2.45 -0.19
CA ARG A 95 -15.99 2.25 -0.12
C ARG A 95 -16.61 3.42 0.66
N PRO A 96 -17.53 4.18 0.02
CA PRO A 96 -18.03 5.41 0.61
C PRO A 96 -18.73 5.10 1.91
N ALA A 97 -18.37 5.84 2.97
CA ALA A 97 -19.21 5.93 4.14
C ALA A 97 -20.57 6.52 3.74
N ARG A 98 -21.63 6.22 4.49
CA ARG A 98 -22.93 6.83 4.23
C ARG A 98 -22.76 8.36 4.20
N PRO A 99 -23.40 9.09 3.27
CA PRO A 99 -23.14 10.51 3.01
C PRO A 99 -23.36 11.45 4.21
N SER A 100 -23.99 10.98 5.29
CA SER A 100 -24.21 11.74 6.53
C SER A 100 -23.13 11.54 7.59
N GLU A 101 -22.11 10.72 7.34
CA GLU A 101 -21.11 10.34 8.34
C GLU A 101 -19.80 11.06 8.03
N GLU A 102 -19.38 11.96 8.95
CA GLU A 102 -18.07 12.57 8.91
C GLU A 102 -17.02 11.47 8.77
N GLN A 103 -16.20 11.52 7.72
CA GLN A 103 -15.32 10.42 7.38
C GLN A 103 -14.31 10.20 8.52
N PRO A 104 -14.33 9.03 9.18
CA PRO A 104 -13.48 8.82 10.35
C PRO A 104 -12.01 8.85 9.93
N SER A 105 -11.19 9.55 10.72
CA SER A 105 -9.73 9.48 10.57
C SER A 105 -9.26 8.04 10.71
N VAL A 106 -8.23 7.66 9.94
CA VAL A 106 -7.61 6.34 10.02
C VAL A 106 -6.32 6.38 10.81
N TRP A 107 -5.98 5.27 11.46
CA TRP A 107 -4.71 5.12 12.14
C TRP A 107 -3.60 4.79 11.14
N ALA A 108 -2.49 5.51 11.24
CA ALA A 108 -1.29 5.30 10.46
C ALA A 108 -0.06 5.16 11.37
N LEU A 109 0.90 4.34 10.94
CA LEU A 109 2.19 4.14 11.60
C LEU A 109 3.25 5.00 10.91
N ASP A 110 3.84 5.95 11.62
CA ASP A 110 5.00 6.69 11.12
C ASP A 110 6.21 5.75 11.02
N LEU A 111 6.73 5.58 9.79
CA LEU A 111 7.74 4.54 9.51
C LEU A 111 9.13 4.86 10.05
N ALA A 112 9.40 6.09 10.45
CA ALA A 112 10.69 6.46 11.01
C ALA A 112 10.70 6.37 12.54
N THR A 113 9.58 6.73 13.17
CA THR A 113 9.46 6.80 14.65
C THR A 113 8.77 5.57 15.25
N GLY A 114 8.03 4.81 14.44
CA GLY A 114 7.17 3.73 14.91
C GLY A 114 5.95 4.21 15.71
N SER A 115 5.66 5.52 15.71
CA SER A 115 4.53 6.09 16.44
C SER A 115 3.24 6.02 15.63
N LEU A 116 2.11 5.82 16.31
CA LEU A 116 0.79 5.89 15.68
C LEU A 116 0.27 7.31 15.68
N ARG A 117 -0.35 7.71 14.56
CA ARG A 117 -1.08 8.97 14.43
C ARG A 117 -2.38 8.77 13.66
N ARG A 118 -3.33 9.66 13.87
CA ARG A 118 -4.53 9.74 13.02
C ARG A 118 -4.22 10.61 11.81
N ILE A 119 -4.70 10.19 10.65
CA ILE A 119 -4.71 10.99 9.43
C ILE A 119 -6.13 11.02 8.86
N PRO A 120 -6.55 12.13 8.23
CA PRO A 120 -7.80 12.19 7.48
C PRO A 120 -7.89 11.05 6.46
N ARG A 121 -9.07 10.45 6.32
CA ARG A 121 -9.30 9.37 5.34
C ARG A 121 -9.04 9.82 3.91
N ALA A 122 -9.39 11.07 3.60
CA ALA A 122 -9.12 11.70 2.30
C ALA A 122 -7.61 11.76 2.00
N ASP A 123 -6.76 12.01 3.00
CA ASP A 123 -5.30 12.01 2.82
C ASP A 123 -4.76 10.58 2.69
N ALA A 124 -5.39 9.62 3.37
CA ALA A 124 -4.94 8.23 3.38
C ALA A 124 -5.17 7.52 2.05
N PHE A 125 -6.34 7.71 1.45
CA PHE A 125 -6.74 6.97 0.25
C PHE A 125 -6.84 7.88 -0.97
N GLY A 126 -6.92 9.20 -0.80
CA GLY A 126 -7.13 10.14 -1.89
C GLY A 126 -8.56 10.13 -2.42
N THR A 127 -8.73 10.65 -3.62
CA THR A 127 -9.99 10.54 -4.37
C THR A 127 -10.04 9.18 -5.06
N PRO A 128 -11.13 8.39 -4.92
CA PRO A 128 -11.24 7.13 -5.61
C PRO A 128 -11.08 7.34 -7.12
N PRO A 129 -10.17 6.63 -7.79
CA PRO A 129 -10.08 6.72 -9.23
C PRO A 129 -11.36 6.15 -9.85
N PRO A 130 -11.80 6.65 -11.02
CA PRO A 130 -12.94 6.08 -11.72
C PRO A 130 -12.66 4.58 -11.99
N PRO A 131 -13.64 3.68 -11.78
CA PRO A 131 -13.46 2.26 -11.96
C PRO A 131 -13.38 1.92 -13.47
N ARG A 132 -12.23 2.19 -14.08
CA ARG A 132 -11.93 1.84 -15.47
C ARG A 132 -10.87 0.73 -15.46
N PRO A 133 -11.19 -0.47 -15.98
CA PRO A 133 -10.19 -1.50 -16.15
C PRO A 133 -9.14 -1.10 -17.23
N PRO A 134 -7.87 -1.48 -17.07
CA PRO A 134 -7.30 -2.16 -15.91
C PRO A 134 -7.15 -1.19 -14.71
N PHE A 135 -7.62 -1.62 -13.54
CA PHE A 135 -7.50 -0.81 -12.34
C PHE A 135 -6.03 -0.82 -11.87
N ARG A 136 -5.39 0.36 -11.84
CA ARG A 136 -4.05 0.51 -11.30
C ARG A 136 -4.15 0.90 -9.81
N PRO A 137 -3.41 0.23 -8.91
CA PRO A 137 -3.35 0.66 -7.52
C PRO A 137 -2.82 2.11 -7.43
N PRO A 138 -3.32 2.92 -6.47
CA PRO A 138 -2.74 4.23 -6.21
C PRO A 138 -1.27 4.10 -5.79
N VAL A 139 -0.47 5.13 -6.02
CA VAL A 139 0.94 5.14 -5.59
C VAL A 139 1.03 4.92 -4.08
N GLY A 140 1.83 3.95 -3.67
CA GLY A 140 2.00 3.55 -2.27
C GLY A 140 1.08 2.42 -1.82
N ALA A 141 0.04 2.04 -2.58
CA ALA A 141 -0.70 0.81 -2.32
C ALA A 141 0.16 -0.39 -2.71
N ALA A 142 0.44 -1.24 -1.74
CA ALA A 142 1.30 -2.39 -1.92
C ALA A 142 0.82 -3.60 -1.12
N ALA A 143 1.12 -4.77 -1.67
CA ALA A 143 0.92 -6.06 -1.06
C ALA A 143 2.27 -6.78 -1.02
N GLY A 144 2.48 -7.62 -0.02
CA GLY A 144 3.70 -8.43 0.06
C GLY A 144 3.51 -9.74 0.81
N LEU A 145 4.42 -10.68 0.62
CA LEU A 145 4.43 -11.93 1.39
C LEU A 145 4.92 -11.72 2.84
N THR A 146 5.50 -10.55 3.12
CA THR A 146 5.81 -10.05 4.46
C THR A 146 5.35 -8.60 4.62
N TRP A 147 5.21 -8.15 5.87
CA TRP A 147 5.03 -6.73 6.17
C TRP A 147 6.13 -5.85 5.56
N ILE A 148 7.39 -6.28 5.70
CA ILE A 148 8.56 -5.51 5.24
C ILE A 148 8.52 -5.35 3.72
N SER A 149 8.28 -6.44 2.97
CA SER A 149 8.19 -6.38 1.51
C SER A 149 7.06 -5.45 1.04
N ALA A 150 5.90 -5.48 1.71
CA ALA A 150 4.79 -4.60 1.35
C ALA A 150 5.16 -3.12 1.54
N VAL A 151 5.81 -2.78 2.67
CA VAL A 151 6.28 -1.42 2.96
C VAL A 151 7.37 -0.97 1.98
N GLU A 152 8.35 -1.82 1.69
CA GLU A 152 9.43 -1.50 0.74
C GLU A 152 8.89 -1.25 -0.66
N THR A 153 7.97 -2.09 -1.15
CA THR A 153 7.29 -1.87 -2.44
C THR A 153 6.53 -0.55 -2.45
N GLY A 154 5.75 -0.24 -1.41
CA GLY A 154 5.01 1.02 -1.34
C GLY A 154 5.92 2.26 -1.28
N LEU A 155 7.06 2.17 -0.59
CA LEU A 155 8.07 3.25 -0.57
C LEU A 155 8.74 3.42 -1.93
N ALA A 156 9.11 2.31 -2.60
CA ALA A 156 9.72 2.34 -3.93
C ALA A 156 8.81 3.03 -4.95
N GLN A 157 7.51 2.68 -4.95
CA GLN A 157 6.50 3.33 -5.81
C GLN A 157 6.46 4.86 -5.63
N HIS A 158 6.55 5.36 -4.39
CA HIS A 158 6.59 6.80 -4.11
C HIS A 158 7.87 7.45 -4.63
N CYS A 159 9.03 6.82 -4.42
CA CYS A 159 10.29 7.33 -4.94
C CYS A 159 10.27 7.39 -6.48
N GLU A 160 9.78 6.35 -7.15
CA GLU A 160 9.62 6.32 -8.61
C GLU A 160 8.66 7.41 -9.11
N ALA A 161 7.52 7.60 -8.45
CA ALA A 161 6.55 8.63 -8.81
C ALA A 161 7.14 10.04 -8.68
N LEU A 162 7.92 10.31 -7.61
CA LEU A 162 8.61 11.58 -7.42
C LEU A 162 9.67 11.82 -8.49
N LEU A 163 10.48 10.81 -8.81
CA LEU A 163 11.49 10.91 -9.86
C LEU A 163 10.83 11.19 -11.22
N ALA A 164 9.77 10.46 -11.56
CA ALA A 164 9.01 10.70 -12.79
C ALA A 164 8.40 12.11 -12.84
N GLN A 165 7.91 12.64 -11.71
CA GLN A 165 7.43 14.02 -11.63
C GLN A 165 8.54 15.04 -11.84
N GLN A 166 9.70 14.86 -11.21
CA GLN A 166 10.86 15.74 -11.37
C GLN A 166 11.35 15.74 -12.82
N SER A 167 11.44 14.58 -13.47
CA SER A 167 11.84 14.48 -14.88
C SER A 167 10.86 15.20 -15.81
N ARG A 168 9.55 15.10 -15.56
CA ARG A 168 8.53 15.84 -16.33
C ARG A 168 8.63 17.35 -16.11
N ALA A 169 8.83 17.80 -14.87
CA ALA A 169 9.00 19.21 -14.57
C ALA A 169 10.25 19.79 -15.27
N ALA A 170 11.37 19.06 -15.25
CA ALA A 170 12.59 19.45 -15.95
C ALA A 170 12.40 19.52 -17.48
N ALA A 171 11.63 18.61 -18.06
CA ALA A 171 11.31 18.63 -19.50
C ALA A 171 10.47 19.86 -19.89
N VAL A 172 9.57 20.32 -19.01
CA VAL A 172 8.74 21.52 -19.24
C VAL A 172 9.54 22.81 -19.09
N SER A 173 10.54 22.86 -18.21
CA SER A 173 11.42 24.02 -18.03
C SER A 173 12.38 24.28 -19.20
N GLY A 174 12.39 23.41 -20.22
CA GLY A 174 13.29 23.49 -21.36
C GLY A 174 14.73 23.06 -20.99
N PRO A 175 15.53 22.63 -21.97
CA PRO A 175 16.92 22.26 -21.72
C PRO A 175 17.70 23.51 -21.29
N ALA A 176 18.02 23.62 -20.01
CA ALA A 176 19.14 24.47 -19.60
C ALA A 176 20.38 23.97 -20.37
N PRO A 177 21.16 24.86 -21.01
CA PRO A 177 22.36 24.46 -21.73
C PRO A 177 23.28 23.73 -20.75
N SER A 178 23.33 22.41 -20.85
CA SER A 178 24.24 21.59 -20.06
C SER A 178 25.64 21.87 -20.57
N THR A 179 26.35 22.77 -19.90
CA THR A 179 27.80 22.89 -20.04
C THR A 179 28.40 21.65 -19.39
N VAL A 180 28.36 20.53 -20.10
CA VAL A 180 29.06 19.30 -19.72
C VAL A 180 30.53 19.67 -19.58
N PRO A 181 31.12 19.63 -18.37
CA PRO A 181 32.54 19.87 -18.21
C PRO A 181 33.27 18.78 -19.00
N ALA A 182 34.22 19.17 -19.83
CA ALA A 182 35.04 18.22 -20.58
C ALA A 182 35.63 17.19 -19.60
N ILE A 183 35.33 15.91 -19.81
CA ILE A 183 35.84 14.81 -18.99
C ILE A 183 37.34 14.73 -19.27
N GLY A 184 38.16 15.31 -18.40
CA GLY A 184 39.61 15.12 -18.44
C GLY A 184 39.95 13.66 -18.12
N HIS A 185 40.85 13.06 -18.91
CA HIS A 185 41.33 11.66 -18.78
C HIS A 185 42.13 11.37 -17.48
N GLY A 186 41.98 12.17 -16.43
CA GLY A 186 42.79 12.15 -15.21
C GLY A 186 42.09 11.61 -13.95
N GLN A 187 41.03 10.80 -14.07
CA GLN A 187 40.44 10.17 -12.87
C GLN A 187 41.35 9.05 -12.34
N GLN A 188 42.30 9.45 -11.49
CA GLN A 188 43.06 8.59 -10.60
C GLN A 188 42.11 7.65 -9.83
N ARG A 189 42.45 6.35 -9.82
CA ARG A 189 41.76 5.31 -9.05
C ARG A 189 41.62 5.77 -7.60
N ARG A 190 40.38 5.99 -7.16
CA ARG A 190 40.06 6.30 -5.76
C ARG A 190 40.47 5.09 -4.91
N PRO A 191 41.22 5.27 -3.81
CA PRO A 191 41.56 4.20 -2.89
C PRO A 191 40.30 3.50 -2.38
N ALA A 192 40.38 2.18 -2.19
CA ALA A 192 39.29 1.38 -1.64
C ALA A 192 38.87 1.95 -0.28
N ALA A 193 37.64 2.44 -0.19
CA ALA A 193 37.09 2.92 1.07
C ALA A 193 37.00 1.74 2.06
N PRO A 194 37.28 1.96 3.35
CA PRO A 194 37.11 0.92 4.37
C PRO A 194 35.66 0.42 4.40
N PRO A 195 35.44 -0.85 4.80
CA PRO A 195 34.11 -1.44 4.84
C PRO A 195 33.19 -0.57 5.69
N ALA A 196 32.08 -0.14 5.09
CA ALA A 196 31.11 0.72 5.76
C ALA A 196 30.50 -0.02 6.97
N PRO A 197 30.14 0.71 8.05
CA PRO A 197 29.34 0.18 9.14
C PRO A 197 28.09 -0.53 8.61
N LEU A 198 27.62 -1.56 9.33
CA LEU A 198 26.42 -2.35 9.01
C LEU A 198 25.34 -1.46 8.37
N ASP A 199 24.93 -1.84 7.15
CA ASP A 199 23.95 -1.06 6.39
C ASP A 199 22.70 -0.86 7.26
N PRO A 200 22.20 0.38 7.39
CA PRO A 200 20.92 0.60 8.03
C PRO A 200 19.86 -0.26 7.29
N PRO A 201 18.78 -0.68 7.97
CA PRO A 201 17.74 -1.48 7.34
C PRO A 201 17.34 -0.83 6.01
N ARG A 202 17.22 -1.62 4.94
CA ARG A 202 17.10 -1.11 3.55
C ARG A 202 16.08 0.02 3.39
N ARG A 203 14.98 -0.03 4.14
CA ARG A 203 13.93 1.01 4.21
C ARG A 203 14.36 2.38 4.77
N ALA A 204 15.41 2.45 5.58
CA ALA A 204 15.84 3.69 6.25
C ALA A 204 16.28 4.76 5.25
N ARG A 205 16.95 4.37 4.16
CA ARG A 205 17.40 5.31 3.13
C ARG A 205 16.22 5.97 2.40
N PRO A 206 15.23 5.24 1.85
CA PRO A 206 14.02 5.85 1.29
C PRO A 206 13.27 6.75 2.27
N VAL A 207 13.08 6.31 3.52
CA VAL A 207 12.37 7.11 4.54
C VAL A 207 13.11 8.41 4.85
N ALA A 208 14.43 8.37 5.02
CA ALA A 208 15.24 9.55 5.24
C ALA A 208 15.21 10.51 4.04
N ALA A 209 15.29 9.97 2.81
CA ALA A 209 15.22 10.77 1.60
C ALA A 209 13.88 11.52 1.47
N LEU A 210 12.76 10.82 1.70
CA LEU A 210 11.43 11.45 1.68
C LEU A 210 11.29 12.56 2.73
N ARG A 211 11.83 12.33 3.94
CA ARG A 211 11.82 13.33 5.01
C ARG A 211 12.67 14.54 4.71
N ALA A 212 13.81 14.38 4.04
CA ALA A 212 14.62 15.49 3.56
C ALA A 212 13.85 16.37 2.55
N HIS A 213 12.82 15.83 1.89
CA HIS A 213 11.89 16.57 1.05
C HIS A 213 10.64 17.10 1.80
N GLY A 214 10.65 17.11 3.13
CA GLY A 214 9.53 17.59 3.96
C GLY A 214 8.31 16.66 3.97
N ARG A 215 8.52 15.38 3.63
CA ARG A 215 7.46 14.36 3.56
C ARG A 215 7.74 13.23 4.55
N ALA A 216 6.85 13.00 5.52
CA ALA A 216 6.93 11.86 6.41
C ALA A 216 6.12 10.68 5.83
N PRO A 217 6.75 9.53 5.52
CA PRO A 217 6.01 8.35 5.09
C PRO A 217 5.35 7.67 6.29
N VAL A 218 4.04 7.45 6.19
CA VAL A 218 3.23 6.70 7.16
C VAL A 218 2.58 5.51 6.46
N ALA A 219 2.44 4.39 7.18
CA ALA A 219 1.77 3.20 6.68
C ALA A 219 0.36 3.07 7.26
N VAL A 220 -0.62 2.84 6.39
CA VAL A 220 -2.02 2.54 6.74
C VAL A 220 -2.30 1.08 6.36
N LEU A 221 -2.97 0.33 7.24
CA LEU A 221 -3.38 -1.04 6.93
C LEU A 221 -4.57 -1.04 5.98
N LEU A 222 -4.50 -1.86 4.93
CA LEU A 222 -5.60 -2.08 3.98
C LEU A 222 -6.36 -3.38 4.32
N ASP A 223 -6.58 -3.64 5.61
CA ASP A 223 -7.15 -4.89 6.12
C ASP A 223 -8.64 -4.77 6.52
N HIS A 224 -9.31 -3.76 5.96
CA HIS A 224 -10.72 -3.48 6.22
C HIS A 224 -11.67 -4.57 5.70
N ASP A 225 -11.23 -5.36 4.72
CA ASP A 225 -12.00 -6.48 4.19
C ASP A 225 -11.43 -7.83 4.68
N PRO A 226 -12.18 -8.58 5.51
CA PRO A 226 -11.73 -9.88 5.99
C PRO A 226 -11.43 -10.88 4.87
N GLN A 227 -12.09 -10.76 3.71
CA GLN A 227 -11.84 -11.64 2.56
C GLN A 227 -10.45 -11.43 1.96
N ALA A 228 -10.02 -10.16 1.84
CA ALA A 228 -8.67 -9.85 1.38
C ALA A 228 -7.61 -10.32 2.38
N VAL A 229 -7.87 -10.14 3.68
CA VAL A 229 -6.97 -10.56 4.76
C VAL A 229 -6.81 -12.07 4.82
N ALA A 230 -7.85 -12.83 4.48
CA ALA A 230 -7.79 -14.29 4.40
C ALA A 230 -6.84 -14.76 3.28
N VAL A 231 -6.76 -14.02 2.17
CA VAL A 231 -5.79 -14.29 1.09
C VAL A 231 -4.39 -13.88 1.52
N LEU A 232 -4.21 -12.60 1.90
CA LEU A 232 -2.91 -12.04 2.23
C LEU A 232 -3.00 -11.04 3.39
N PRO A 233 -2.25 -11.28 4.49
CA PRO A 233 -2.29 -10.44 5.66
C PRO A 233 -1.56 -9.10 5.52
N TYR A 234 -0.70 -8.92 4.51
CA TYR A 234 0.20 -7.76 4.41
C TYR A 234 -0.19 -6.85 3.23
N LEU A 235 -1.29 -6.13 3.42
CA LEU A 235 -1.77 -5.07 2.53
C LEU A 235 -1.59 -3.72 3.21
N VAL A 236 -0.87 -2.82 2.55
CA VAL A 236 -0.52 -1.50 3.10
C VAL A 236 -0.73 -0.41 2.07
N GLN A 237 -1.10 0.77 2.56
CA GLN A 237 -1.02 2.02 1.82
C GLN A 237 0.03 2.89 2.48
N ILE A 238 1.10 3.21 1.74
CA ILE A 238 2.06 4.23 2.14
C ILE A 238 1.53 5.60 1.72
N VAL A 239 1.49 6.51 2.68
CA VAL A 239 1.00 7.88 2.51
C VAL A 239 2.13 8.83 2.88
N LEU A 240 2.34 9.86 2.08
CA LEU A 240 3.31 10.91 2.37
C LEU A 240 2.58 12.09 3.01
N VAL A 241 2.79 12.30 4.31
CA VAL A 241 2.22 13.46 5.02
C VAL A 241 3.24 14.59 5.08
N GLU A 242 2.78 15.83 5.02
CA GLU A 242 3.64 17.00 5.17
C GLU A 242 4.14 17.10 6.62
N THR A 243 5.44 17.35 6.77
CA THR A 243 6.03 17.69 8.07
C THR A 243 5.94 19.19 8.25
N ALA A 244 5.40 19.65 9.38
CA ALA A 244 5.54 21.04 9.79
C ALA A 244 7.06 21.32 9.91
N GLY A 245 7.56 22.23 9.07
CA GLY A 245 8.95 22.68 9.07
C GLY A 245 9.25 23.65 10.20
#